data_AF-A0A671YRP1-F1
#
_entry.id   AF-A0A671YRP1-F1
#
_cell.length_a   1.000
_cell.length_b   1.000
_cell.length_c   1.000
_cell.angle_alpha   90.00
_cell.angle_beta   90.00
_cell.angle_gamma   90.00
#
_symmetry.space_group_name_H-M   'P 1'
#
loop_
_entity.id
_entity.type
_entity.pdbx_description
1 polymer ?
#
loop_
_entity_poly.entity_id
_entity_poly.type
_entity_poly.pdbx_seq_one_letter_code
_entity_poly.pdbx_strand_id
1 'polypeptide(L)'
;MLFSLCDTSGHNLMTEPTTSGLAVNRGAARVFSAKMPKAQKGKPAEKVVHPYSRKAAYLAREEIRLKKKERQKNDKATRLSGIGEKLLWFQGQLDPDKTTYTRKDACDIIERYLQRFDSELEQIELMNGIKGRQGRLHGAREAVIKQTIERERAQYEGSGFEIPDIMNGKHLKTFREWTGDLKKLPNLKLRKVSNKGLDTKNEEEEKHDAEEDNEDDEDDLDDEKLDDMVLMSD
;
A
#
# COMPACT_ATOMS: atom_id res chain seq x y z
N MET A 1 20.44 49.18 -14.59
CA MET A 1 20.04 49.94 -13.38
C MET A 1 19.79 48.88 -12.31
N LEU A 2 20.75 48.44 -11.50
CA LEU A 2 21.58 49.12 -10.48
C LEU A 2 20.77 49.81 -9.36
N PHE A 3 21.01 49.32 -8.14
CA PHE A 3 20.64 49.80 -6.78
C PHE A 3 19.19 49.55 -6.32
N SER A 4 18.88 49.21 -5.05
CA SER A 4 19.64 49.39 -3.80
C SER A 4 19.16 48.46 -2.67
N LEU A 5 20.09 47.96 -1.87
CA LEU A 5 19.90 47.55 -0.46
C LEU A 5 19.72 48.80 0.43
N CYS A 6 19.03 48.63 1.57
CA CYS A 6 19.21 49.23 2.91
C CYS A 6 18.15 48.55 3.80
N ASP A 7 18.45 47.67 4.76
CA ASP A 7 19.11 47.83 6.06
C ASP A 7 18.62 49.03 6.90
N THR A 8 18.00 48.74 8.05
CA THR A 8 17.83 49.70 9.15
C THR A 8 17.77 48.94 10.47
N SER A 9 18.91 48.92 11.13
CA SER A 9 19.09 48.61 12.54
C SER A 9 18.53 49.76 13.40
N GLY A 10 17.81 49.42 14.46
CA GLY A 10 17.28 50.35 15.46
C GLY A 10 17.76 49.95 16.85
N HIS A 11 18.73 50.71 17.35
CA HIS A 11 19.37 50.59 18.65
C HIS A 11 18.86 51.76 19.52
N ASN A 12 18.30 51.54 20.71
CA ASN A 12 18.66 52.30 21.94
C ASN A 12 17.82 52.04 23.21
N LEU A 13 18.57 52.01 24.32
CA LEU A 13 18.35 52.56 25.67
C LEU A 13 17.21 51.97 26.54
N MET A 14 17.45 51.27 27.66
CA MET A 14 18.21 51.60 28.89
C MET A 14 17.41 52.48 29.86
N THR A 15 16.77 51.82 30.85
CA THR A 15 16.41 52.39 32.16
C THR A 15 16.36 51.27 33.22
N GLU A 16 17.32 51.29 34.14
CA GLU A 16 17.27 50.77 35.52
C GLU A 16 16.53 51.80 36.42
N PRO A 17 16.36 51.66 37.77
CA PRO A 17 16.63 50.56 38.72
C PRO A 17 15.46 50.29 39.73
N THR A 18 15.68 49.40 40.72
CA THR A 18 15.61 49.70 42.20
C THR A 18 14.98 48.58 43.08
N THR A 19 15.88 47.89 43.81
CA THR A 19 15.87 47.44 45.23
C THR A 19 15.06 46.25 45.79
N SER A 20 15.86 45.37 46.39
CA SER A 20 15.81 44.83 47.77
C SER A 20 15.12 43.49 48.03
N GLY A 21 15.86 42.61 48.71
CA GLY A 21 15.36 41.37 49.31
C GLY A 21 16.47 40.36 49.58
N LEU A 22 17.16 40.53 50.72
CA LEU A 22 18.18 39.62 51.26
C LEU A 22 17.70 38.16 51.34
N ALA A 23 18.53 37.22 50.89
CA ALA A 23 18.56 35.86 51.44
C ALA A 23 20.02 35.43 51.64
N VAL A 24 20.44 35.45 52.89
CA VAL A 24 21.70 34.90 53.37
C VAL A 24 21.58 33.38 53.34
N ASN A 25 22.46 32.69 52.61
CA ASN A 25 22.72 31.28 52.89
C ASN A 25 24.22 31.01 52.95
N ARG A 26 24.62 30.62 54.17
CA ARG A 26 25.97 30.25 54.56
C ARG A 26 26.24 28.80 54.14
N GLY A 27 27.48 28.54 53.74
CA GLY A 27 28.13 27.27 54.02
C GLY A 27 28.24 26.28 52.87
N ALA A 28 29.46 26.20 52.34
CA ALA A 28 30.25 24.97 52.12
C ALA A 28 30.97 25.06 50.77
N ALA A 29 32.24 25.46 50.84
CA ALA A 29 33.17 25.34 49.71
C ALA A 29 33.31 23.86 49.33
N ARG A 30 32.66 23.45 48.23
CA ARG A 30 33.03 22.23 47.51
C ARG A 30 34.04 22.62 46.45
N VAL A 31 35.28 22.19 46.65
CA VAL A 31 36.33 22.25 45.63
C VAL A 31 35.87 21.38 44.45
N PHE A 32 35.34 22.01 43.40
CA PHE A 32 35.11 21.34 42.13
C PHE A 32 36.48 21.07 41.48
N SER A 33 36.99 19.85 41.64
CA SER A 33 38.11 19.37 40.83
C SER A 33 37.66 19.34 39.37
N ALA A 34 38.09 20.32 38.58
CA ALA A 34 37.85 20.37 37.15
C ALA A 34 38.46 19.13 36.47
N LYS A 35 37.62 18.14 36.16
CA LYS A 35 38.02 16.96 35.40
C LYS A 35 37.89 17.32 33.92
N MET A 36 39.02 17.56 33.26
CA MET A 36 39.05 17.83 31.82
C MET A 36 38.36 16.70 31.03
N PRO A 37 37.51 17.00 30.04
CA PRO A 37 36.94 15.97 29.19
C PRO A 37 38.06 15.39 28.34
N LYS A 38 38.40 14.11 28.59
CA LYS A 38 39.26 13.35 27.68
C LYS A 38 38.59 13.36 26.30
N ALA A 39 39.31 13.85 25.30
CA ALA A 39 38.90 13.88 23.90
C ALA A 39 38.28 12.52 23.52
N GLN A 40 37.02 12.54 23.10
CA GLN A 40 36.32 11.33 22.68
C GLN A 40 36.95 10.84 21.39
N LYS A 41 37.71 9.76 21.57
CA LYS A 41 38.29 8.90 20.54
C LYS A 41 37.23 8.60 19.48
N GLY A 42 37.61 8.72 18.21
CA GLY A 42 36.73 8.59 17.05
C GLY A 42 35.80 7.38 17.11
N LYS A 43 34.64 7.52 16.45
CA LYS A 43 33.57 6.51 16.36
C LYS A 43 34.17 5.09 16.33
N PRO A 44 33.97 4.25 17.36
CA PRO A 44 34.51 2.92 17.34
C PRO A 44 33.87 2.17 16.18
N ALA A 45 34.71 1.48 15.38
CA ALA A 45 34.26 0.57 14.35
C ALA A 45 33.15 -0.32 14.90
N GLU A 46 32.09 -0.50 14.10
CA GLU A 46 30.92 -1.27 14.48
C GLU A 46 31.35 -2.64 15.00
N LYS A 47 31.11 -2.87 16.30
CA LYS A 47 31.58 -4.09 16.96
C LYS A 47 30.79 -5.26 16.41
N VAL A 48 31.50 -6.26 15.88
CA VAL A 48 30.93 -7.54 15.48
C VAL A 48 30.16 -8.13 16.67
N VAL A 49 28.85 -8.27 16.51
CA VAL A 49 27.96 -8.81 17.54
C VAL A 49 27.97 -10.33 17.43
N HIS A 50 28.23 -11.02 18.54
CA HIS A 50 28.14 -12.48 18.58
C HIS A 50 26.67 -12.93 18.32
N PRO A 51 26.42 -13.97 17.51
CA PRO A 51 25.07 -14.37 17.09
C PRO A 51 24.11 -14.66 18.26
N TYR A 52 24.62 -15.20 19.37
CA TYR A 52 23.82 -15.50 20.57
C TYR A 52 23.84 -14.39 21.64
N SER A 53 24.32 -13.19 21.31
CA SER A 53 24.30 -12.05 22.23
C SER A 53 22.88 -11.48 22.37
N ARG A 54 22.55 -10.89 23.53
CA ARG A 54 21.31 -10.11 23.71
C ARG A 54 21.14 -9.05 22.62
N LYS A 55 22.24 -8.37 22.23
CA LYS A 55 22.21 -7.36 21.16
C LYS A 55 21.82 -7.98 19.80
N ALA A 56 22.28 -9.20 19.50
CA ALA A 56 21.88 -9.91 18.28
C ALA A 56 20.40 -10.29 18.34
N ALA A 57 19.90 -10.76 19.49
CA ALA A 57 18.48 -11.08 19.65
C ALA A 57 17.57 -9.86 19.44
N TYR A 58 17.94 -8.68 19.96
CA TYR A 58 17.18 -7.45 19.72
C TYR A 58 17.15 -7.06 18.25
N LEU A 59 18.30 -7.11 17.55
CA LEU A 59 18.37 -6.81 16.12
C LEU A 59 17.53 -7.79 15.30
N ALA A 60 17.56 -9.09 15.63
CA ALA A 60 16.75 -10.10 14.96
C ALA A 60 15.25 -9.88 15.17
N ARG A 61 14.81 -9.52 16.40
CA ARG A 61 13.40 -9.19 16.66
C ARG A 61 12.94 -7.99 15.83
N GLU A 62 13.76 -6.94 15.77
CA GLU A 62 13.46 -5.75 15.00
C GLU A 62 13.42 -6.03 13.49
N GLU A 63 14.37 -6.81 12.97
CA GLU A 63 14.38 -7.25 11.57
C GLU A 63 13.11 -8.05 11.23
N ILE A 64 12.70 -8.99 12.08
CA ILE A 64 11.47 -9.76 11.89
C ILE A 64 10.25 -8.83 11.85
N ARG A 65 10.18 -7.84 12.75
CA ARG A 65 9.09 -6.86 12.80
C ARG A 65 9.04 -6.02 11.52
N LEU A 66 10.18 -5.49 11.09
CA LEU A 66 10.29 -4.70 9.86
C LEU A 66 9.95 -5.54 8.62
N LYS A 67 10.42 -6.79 8.54
CA LYS A 67 10.11 -7.71 7.45
C LYS A 67 8.62 -8.04 7.36
N LYS A 68 7.94 -8.24 8.51
CA LYS A 68 6.48 -8.41 8.54
C LYS A 68 5.76 -7.17 8.02
N LYS A 69 6.18 -5.98 8.46
CA LYS A 69 5.60 -4.69 8.02
C LYS A 69 5.81 -4.46 6.53
N GLU A 70 6.99 -4.77 6.01
CA GLU A 70 7.31 -4.68 4.58
C GLU A 70 6.48 -5.67 3.77
N ARG A 71 6.35 -6.93 4.22
CA ARG A 71 5.50 -7.93 3.57
C ARG A 71 4.07 -7.46 3.44
N GLN A 72 3.48 -6.90 4.51
CA GLN A 72 2.11 -6.38 4.46
C GLN A 72 1.95 -5.24 3.44
N LYS A 73 2.95 -4.34 3.34
CA LYS A 73 2.95 -3.28 2.33
C LYS A 73 3.01 -3.86 0.91
N ASN A 74 3.89 -4.85 0.70
CA ASN A 74 4.06 -5.50 -0.60
C ASN A 74 2.80 -6.29 -1.00
N ASP A 75 2.15 -6.97 -0.05
CA ASP A 75 0.91 -7.71 -0.29
C ASP A 75 -0.24 -6.77 -0.70
N LYS A 76 -0.37 -5.62 -0.01
CA LYS A 76 -1.33 -4.57 -0.38
C LYS A 76 -1.02 -3.97 -1.75
N ALA A 77 0.24 -3.65 -2.01
CA ALA A 77 0.68 -3.11 -3.31
C ALA A 77 0.40 -4.09 -4.45
N THR A 78 0.75 -5.38 -4.27
CA THR A 78 0.51 -6.44 -5.28
C THR A 78 -0.99 -6.57 -5.59
N ARG A 79 -1.84 -6.52 -4.55
CA ARG A 79 -3.30 -6.56 -4.74
C ARG A 79 -3.80 -5.37 -5.55
N LEU A 80 -3.38 -4.16 -5.19
CA LEU A 80 -3.77 -2.94 -5.88
C LEU A 80 -3.26 -2.91 -7.32
N SER A 81 -2.01 -3.33 -7.56
CA SER A 81 -1.44 -3.45 -8.90
C SER A 81 -2.25 -4.43 -9.76
N GLY A 82 -2.62 -5.60 -9.23
CA GLY A 82 -3.44 -6.56 -9.97
C GLY A 82 -4.81 -6.01 -10.38
N ILE A 83 -5.45 -5.24 -9.49
CA ILE A 83 -6.71 -4.53 -9.82
C ILE A 83 -6.45 -3.46 -10.88
N GLY A 84 -5.39 -2.66 -10.73
CA GLY A 84 -5.05 -1.60 -11.68
C GLY A 84 -4.78 -2.14 -13.09
N GLU A 85 -3.98 -3.20 -13.21
CA GLU A 85 -3.68 -3.88 -14.48
C GLU A 85 -4.94 -4.44 -15.12
N LYS A 86 -5.80 -5.09 -14.33
CA LYS A 86 -7.11 -5.58 -14.78
C LYS A 86 -7.94 -4.43 -15.38
N LEU A 87 -8.07 -3.33 -14.66
CA LEU A 87 -8.84 -2.17 -15.12
C LEU A 87 -8.23 -1.51 -16.36
N LEU A 88 -6.91 -1.39 -16.45
CA LEU A 88 -6.24 -0.86 -17.64
C LEU A 88 -6.52 -1.73 -18.88
N TRP A 89 -6.54 -3.06 -18.71
CA TRP A 89 -6.95 -3.95 -19.79
C TRP A 89 -8.38 -3.65 -20.24
N PHE A 90 -9.32 -3.51 -19.30
CA PHE A 90 -10.71 -3.16 -19.62
C PHE A 90 -10.82 -1.83 -20.35
N GLN A 91 -10.06 -0.82 -19.92
CA GLN A 91 -10.02 0.50 -20.56
C GLN A 91 -9.55 0.40 -22.02
N GLY A 92 -8.54 -0.44 -22.30
CA GLY A 92 -8.03 -0.67 -23.65
C GLY A 92 -8.99 -1.41 -24.60
N GLN A 93 -10.02 -2.08 -24.08
CA GLN A 93 -11.05 -2.74 -24.88
C GLN A 93 -12.26 -1.85 -25.19
N LEU A 94 -12.32 -0.65 -24.62
CA LEU A 94 -13.44 0.27 -24.85
C LEU A 94 -13.22 1.09 -26.11
N ASP A 95 -14.20 1.05 -27.01
CA ASP A 95 -14.27 1.96 -28.15
C ASP A 95 -14.34 3.42 -27.67
N PRO A 96 -13.52 4.34 -28.22
CA PRO A 96 -13.51 5.75 -27.81
C PRO A 96 -14.83 6.46 -28.14
N ASP A 97 -15.51 6.04 -29.21
CA ASP A 97 -16.67 6.75 -29.76
C ASP A 97 -18.01 6.29 -29.15
N LYS A 98 -18.04 5.13 -28.50
CA LYS A 98 -19.29 4.54 -27.97
C LYS A 98 -19.64 5.14 -26.61
N THR A 99 -20.80 5.79 -26.46
CA THR A 99 -21.13 6.52 -25.22
C THR A 99 -21.86 5.68 -24.17
N THR A 100 -22.41 4.53 -24.55
CA THR A 100 -23.19 3.65 -23.68
C THR A 100 -22.92 2.18 -24.03
N TYR A 101 -22.72 1.34 -23.03
CA TYR A 101 -22.60 -0.11 -23.20
C TYR A 101 -23.83 -0.82 -22.65
N THR A 102 -24.23 -1.87 -23.36
CA THR A 102 -25.28 -2.78 -22.88
C THR A 102 -24.68 -3.86 -21.99
N ARG A 103 -25.53 -4.55 -21.22
CA ARG A 103 -25.10 -5.72 -20.44
C ARG A 103 -24.44 -6.80 -21.31
N LYS A 104 -24.93 -7.00 -22.54
CA LYS A 104 -24.34 -7.93 -23.50
C LYS A 104 -22.91 -7.54 -23.87
N ASP A 105 -22.70 -6.26 -24.19
CA ASP A 105 -21.35 -5.77 -24.48
C ASP A 105 -20.40 -5.99 -23.30
N ALA A 106 -20.88 -5.82 -22.06
CA ALA A 106 -20.09 -6.09 -20.86
C ALA A 106 -19.70 -7.57 -20.75
N CYS A 107 -20.63 -8.49 -21.00
CA CYS A 107 -20.35 -9.93 -21.08
C CYS A 107 -19.31 -10.24 -22.16
N ASP A 108 -19.46 -9.67 -23.36
CA ASP A 108 -18.53 -9.90 -24.48
C ASP A 108 -17.10 -9.39 -24.17
N ILE A 109 -16.99 -8.26 -23.46
CA ILE A 109 -15.67 -7.76 -23.00
C ILE A 109 -15.08 -8.69 -21.93
N ILE A 110 -15.90 -9.21 -21.01
CA ILE A 110 -15.45 -10.18 -20.00
C ILE A 110 -14.99 -11.49 -20.64
N GLU A 111 -15.70 -12.00 -21.64
CA GLU A 111 -15.30 -13.22 -22.34
C GLU A 111 -13.94 -13.06 -23.03
N ARG A 112 -13.71 -11.92 -23.68
CA ARG A 112 -12.40 -11.56 -24.23
C ARG A 112 -11.31 -11.47 -23.14
N TYR A 113 -11.66 -11.02 -21.93
CA TYR A 113 -10.72 -10.98 -20.80
C TYR A 113 -10.30 -12.38 -20.37
N LEU A 114 -11.26 -13.30 -20.28
CA LEU A 114 -11.02 -14.68 -19.86
C LEU A 114 -10.17 -15.46 -20.89
N GLN A 115 -10.24 -15.08 -22.17
CA GLN A 115 -9.49 -15.69 -23.28
C GLN A 115 -8.12 -15.06 -23.52
N ARG A 116 -7.70 -14.07 -22.71
CA ARG A 116 -6.43 -13.33 -22.93
C ARG A 116 -5.17 -14.19 -22.93
N PHE A 117 -5.21 -15.37 -22.33
CA PHE A 117 -4.08 -16.29 -22.23
C PHE A 117 -4.14 -17.43 -23.26
N ASP A 118 -5.16 -17.49 -24.11
CA ASP A 118 -5.34 -18.61 -25.05
C ASP A 118 -4.16 -18.70 -26.03
N SER A 119 -3.65 -17.56 -26.50
CA SER A 119 -2.45 -17.51 -27.37
C SER A 119 -1.17 -17.97 -26.64
N GLU A 120 -1.02 -17.64 -25.35
CA GLU A 120 0.12 -18.07 -24.54
C GLU A 120 0.07 -19.59 -24.31
N LEU A 121 -1.12 -20.13 -24.03
CA LEU A 121 -1.33 -21.57 -23.85
C LEU A 121 -1.08 -22.34 -25.14
N GLU A 122 -1.58 -21.86 -26.28
CA GLU A 122 -1.34 -22.46 -27.59
C GLU A 122 0.16 -22.49 -27.92
N GLN A 123 0.88 -21.40 -27.64
CA GLN A 123 2.33 -21.35 -27.83
C GLN A 123 3.06 -22.38 -26.95
N ILE A 124 2.66 -22.52 -25.67
CA ILE A 124 3.24 -23.53 -24.78
C ILE A 124 2.94 -24.95 -25.29
N GLU A 125 1.73 -25.21 -25.77
CA GLU A 125 1.33 -26.48 -26.34
C GLU A 125 2.15 -26.83 -27.59
N LEU A 126 2.32 -25.87 -28.51
CA LEU A 126 3.12 -26.03 -29.72
C LEU A 126 4.58 -26.33 -29.38
N MET A 127 5.19 -25.58 -28.45
CA MET A 127 6.58 -25.79 -28.02
C MET A 127 6.79 -27.16 -27.38
N ASN A 128 5.81 -27.64 -26.60
CA ASN A 128 5.84 -28.98 -26.02
C ASN A 128 5.53 -30.08 -27.06
N GLY A 129 4.80 -29.75 -28.12
CA GLY A 129 4.48 -30.65 -29.24
C GLY A 129 5.66 -30.91 -30.18
N ILE A 130 6.67 -30.04 -30.22
CA ILE A 130 7.92 -30.23 -30.96
C ILE A 130 8.76 -31.28 -30.22
N LYS A 131 8.46 -32.54 -30.49
CA LYS A 131 9.05 -33.73 -29.84
C LYS A 131 10.55 -33.82 -30.08
N GLY A 132 11.32 -33.57 -29.02
CA GLY A 132 12.72 -33.95 -28.88
C GLY A 132 12.97 -34.73 -27.57
N ARG A 133 14.23 -34.99 -27.23
CA ARG A 133 14.64 -35.57 -25.92
C ARG A 133 14.60 -34.54 -24.78
N GLN A 134 13.75 -33.53 -24.87
CA GLN A 134 13.65 -32.45 -23.90
C GLN A 134 12.37 -32.64 -23.08
N GLY A 135 12.47 -32.51 -21.76
CA GLY A 135 11.34 -32.61 -20.84
C GLY A 135 10.34 -31.46 -21.05
N ARG A 136 9.17 -31.56 -20.41
CA ARG A 136 8.10 -30.56 -20.50
C ARG A 136 8.63 -29.16 -20.17
N LEU A 137 8.52 -28.25 -21.14
CA LEU A 137 8.89 -26.85 -20.99
C LEU A 137 7.69 -26.05 -20.46
N HIS A 138 7.97 -24.98 -19.71
CA HIS A 138 6.96 -24.03 -19.20
C HIS A 138 5.85 -24.60 -18.30
N GLY A 139 6.03 -25.79 -17.74
CA GLY A 139 4.98 -26.45 -16.94
C GLY A 139 4.49 -25.66 -15.71
N ALA A 140 5.39 -24.91 -15.04
CA ALA A 140 5.01 -24.05 -13.92
C ALA A 140 4.15 -22.85 -14.36
N ARG A 141 4.49 -22.21 -15.49
CA ARG A 141 3.74 -21.08 -16.03
C ARG A 141 2.37 -21.52 -16.54
N GLU A 142 2.31 -22.62 -17.27
CA GLU A 142 1.06 -23.22 -17.75
C GLU A 142 0.10 -23.54 -16.59
N ALA A 143 0.61 -24.10 -15.49
CA ALA A 143 -0.20 -24.40 -14.31
C ALA A 143 -0.77 -23.13 -13.65
N VAL A 144 0.04 -22.07 -13.51
CA VAL A 144 -0.40 -20.78 -12.96
C VAL A 144 -1.48 -20.14 -13.83
N ILE A 145 -1.32 -20.18 -15.15
CA ILE A 145 -2.32 -19.64 -16.10
C ILE A 145 -3.62 -20.42 -15.98
N LYS A 146 -3.57 -21.76 -16.04
CA LYS A 146 -4.77 -22.60 -15.93
C LYS A 146 -5.52 -22.37 -14.63
N GLN A 147 -4.79 -22.29 -13.51
CA GLN A 147 -5.38 -21.99 -12.19
C GLN A 147 -6.02 -20.58 -12.15
N THR A 148 -5.41 -19.60 -12.83
CA THR A 148 -5.95 -18.24 -12.91
C THR A 148 -7.25 -18.21 -13.71
N ILE A 149 -7.26 -18.83 -14.90
CA ILE A 149 -8.46 -18.92 -15.75
C ILE A 149 -9.58 -19.66 -15.02
N GLU A 150 -9.29 -20.78 -14.37
CA GLU A 150 -10.27 -21.56 -13.61
C GLU A 150 -10.93 -20.71 -12.51
N ARG A 151 -10.13 -19.98 -11.73
CA ARG A 151 -10.63 -19.08 -10.68
C ARG A 151 -11.51 -17.97 -11.24
N GLU A 152 -11.07 -17.34 -12.33
CA GLU A 152 -11.81 -16.24 -12.96
C GLU A 152 -13.13 -16.71 -13.58
N ARG A 153 -13.14 -17.87 -14.24
CA ARG A 153 -14.37 -18.49 -14.78
C ARG A 153 -15.34 -18.87 -13.67
N ALA A 154 -14.86 -19.50 -12.60
CA ALA A 154 -15.69 -19.83 -11.45
C ALA A 154 -16.31 -18.57 -10.82
N GLN A 155 -15.57 -17.46 -10.77
CA GLN A 155 -16.09 -16.17 -10.30
C GLN A 155 -17.16 -15.61 -11.23
N TYR A 156 -16.95 -15.64 -12.54
CA TYR A 156 -17.91 -15.12 -13.52
C TYR A 156 -19.24 -15.88 -13.53
N GLU A 157 -19.18 -17.21 -13.42
CA GLU A 157 -20.37 -18.08 -13.40
C GLU A 157 -21.07 -18.11 -12.03
N GLY A 158 -20.33 -17.85 -10.95
CA GLY A 158 -20.81 -17.91 -9.57
C GLY A 158 -21.28 -16.55 -9.04
N SER A 159 -20.36 -15.77 -8.48
CA SER A 159 -20.63 -14.54 -7.74
C SER A 159 -20.69 -13.27 -8.62
N GLY A 160 -20.32 -13.40 -9.90
CA GLY A 160 -20.20 -12.28 -10.82
C GLY A 160 -18.78 -11.71 -10.87
N PHE A 161 -18.36 -11.38 -12.07
CA PHE A 161 -17.06 -10.80 -12.35
C PHE A 161 -17.11 -9.29 -12.18
N GLU A 162 -16.23 -8.75 -11.33
CA GLU A 162 -16.18 -7.33 -11.03
C GLU A 162 -15.48 -6.56 -12.16
N ILE A 163 -16.18 -5.60 -12.76
CA ILE A 163 -15.70 -4.74 -13.85
C ILE A 163 -16.08 -3.28 -13.59
N PRO A 164 -15.43 -2.29 -14.21
CA PRO A 164 -15.88 -0.91 -14.12
C PRO A 164 -17.29 -0.75 -14.69
N ASP A 165 -18.10 0.13 -14.08
CA ASP A 165 -19.45 0.41 -14.57
C ASP A 165 -19.41 1.18 -15.89
N ILE A 166 -19.48 0.42 -16.98
CA ILE A 166 -19.54 0.92 -18.36
C ILE A 166 -20.97 1.14 -18.86
N MET A 167 -21.97 0.69 -18.09
CA MET A 167 -23.38 0.85 -18.46
C MET A 167 -23.84 2.29 -18.20
N ASN A 168 -23.33 2.91 -17.13
CA ASN A 168 -23.61 4.30 -16.83
C ASN A 168 -22.63 5.24 -17.55
N GLY A 169 -23.15 6.13 -18.40
CA GLY A 169 -22.34 7.09 -19.15
C GLY A 169 -21.50 8.04 -18.28
N LYS A 170 -21.94 8.36 -17.06
CA LYS A 170 -21.16 9.18 -16.12
C LYS A 170 -19.92 8.43 -15.63
N HIS A 171 -20.09 7.17 -15.23
CA HIS A 171 -19.01 6.32 -14.75
C HIS A 171 -18.03 5.94 -15.87
N LEU A 172 -18.56 5.73 -17.08
CA LEU A 172 -17.76 5.50 -18.27
C LEU A 172 -16.79 6.66 -18.57
N LYS A 173 -17.26 7.91 -18.47
CA LYS A 173 -16.39 9.09 -18.64
C LYS A 173 -15.27 9.14 -17.62
N THR A 174 -15.59 8.96 -16.33
CA THR A 174 -14.57 8.94 -15.27
C THR A 174 -13.58 7.80 -15.45
N PHE A 175 -14.03 6.65 -15.97
CA PHE A 175 -13.19 5.51 -16.23
C PHE A 175 -12.28 5.71 -17.45
N ARG A 176 -12.74 6.42 -18.48
CA ARG A 176 -11.92 6.77 -19.66
C ARG A 176 -10.80 7.74 -19.33
N GLU A 177 -11.08 8.73 -18.50
CA GLU A 177 -10.11 9.74 -18.08
C GLU A 177 -9.10 9.20 -17.06
N TRP A 178 -9.38 8.04 -16.46
CA TRP A 178 -8.51 7.44 -15.47
C TRP A 178 -7.19 6.98 -16.12
N THR A 179 -6.07 7.48 -15.60
CA THR A 179 -4.73 7.27 -16.16
C THR A 179 -4.01 6.05 -15.56
N GLY A 180 -4.71 5.16 -14.86
CA GLY A 180 -4.08 4.04 -14.14
C GLY A 180 -3.56 4.39 -12.73
N ASP A 181 -3.86 5.60 -12.22
CA ASP A 181 -3.45 6.00 -10.86
C ASP A 181 -4.22 5.16 -9.81
N LEU A 182 -3.47 4.31 -9.09
CA LEU A 182 -4.01 3.41 -8.07
C LEU A 182 -4.67 4.16 -6.91
N LYS A 183 -4.29 5.42 -6.63
CA LYS A 183 -4.91 6.23 -5.58
C LYS A 183 -6.34 6.62 -5.89
N LYS A 184 -6.71 6.65 -7.18
CA LYS A 184 -8.06 7.00 -7.64
C LYS A 184 -8.97 5.79 -7.81
N LEU A 185 -8.47 4.58 -7.54
CA LEU A 185 -9.27 3.35 -7.58
C LEU A 185 -10.55 3.42 -6.74
N PRO A 186 -10.54 3.95 -5.50
CA PRO A 186 -11.76 4.02 -4.68
C PRO A 186 -12.85 4.92 -5.30
N ASN A 187 -12.48 5.84 -6.19
CA ASN A 187 -13.43 6.73 -6.86
C ASN A 187 -14.08 6.08 -8.09
N LEU A 188 -13.55 4.95 -8.56
CA LEU A 188 -14.12 4.21 -9.68
C LEU A 188 -15.25 3.31 -9.17
N LYS A 189 -16.42 3.41 -9.80
CA LYS A 189 -17.54 2.52 -9.52
C LYS A 189 -17.34 1.20 -10.26
N LEU A 190 -17.25 0.11 -9.50
CA LEU A 190 -17.18 -1.25 -10.00
C LEU A 190 -18.54 -1.93 -9.84
N ARG A 191 -18.91 -2.77 -10.81
CA ARG A 191 -20.15 -3.53 -10.86
C ARG A 191 -19.82 -5.00 -11.12
N LYS A 192 -20.57 -5.90 -10.47
CA LYS A 192 -20.49 -7.34 -10.74
C LYS A 192 -21.40 -7.71 -11.91
N VAL A 193 -20.84 -8.40 -12.89
CA VAL A 193 -21.58 -8.92 -14.05
C VAL A 193 -21.43 -10.43 -14.08
N SER A 194 -22.54 -11.15 -14.17
CA SER A 194 -22.55 -12.61 -14.29
C SER A 194 -23.20 -13.03 -15.61
N ASN A 195 -22.75 -14.17 -16.13
CA ASN A 195 -23.30 -14.80 -17.33
C ASN A 195 -24.79 -15.17 -17.17
N LYS A 196 -25.24 -15.47 -15.94
CA LYS A 196 -26.61 -15.94 -15.65
C LYS A 196 -27.69 -14.85 -15.69
N GLY A 197 -27.30 -13.58 -15.82
CA GLY A 197 -28.22 -12.43 -15.73
C GLY A 197 -28.84 -11.97 -17.05
N LEU A 198 -28.69 -12.71 -18.15
CA LEU A 198 -29.26 -12.29 -19.44
C LEU A 198 -30.78 -12.46 -19.50
N ASP A 199 -31.39 -13.25 -18.61
CA ASP A 199 -32.82 -13.60 -18.64
C ASP A 199 -33.70 -12.91 -17.59
N THR A 200 -33.12 -12.17 -16.64
CA THR A 200 -33.89 -11.44 -15.62
C THR A 200 -33.67 -9.94 -15.74
N LYS A 201 -34.71 -9.26 -16.24
CA LYS A 201 -34.97 -7.86 -15.89
C LYS A 201 -34.92 -7.77 -14.36
N ASN A 202 -34.09 -6.89 -13.82
CA ASN A 202 -34.39 -6.14 -12.62
C ASN A 202 -33.37 -5.01 -12.47
N GLU A 203 -33.89 -3.82 -12.77
CA GLU A 203 -33.60 -2.58 -12.07
C GLU A 203 -33.99 -2.81 -10.60
N GLU A 204 -33.05 -2.95 -9.68
CA GLU A 204 -33.27 -2.85 -8.23
C GLU A 204 -31.94 -3.06 -7.46
N GLU A 205 -30.98 -2.14 -7.65
CA GLU A 205 -29.88 -1.94 -6.68
C GLU A 205 -29.56 -0.44 -6.61
N GLU A 206 -30.57 0.38 -6.29
CA GLU A 206 -30.40 1.76 -5.81
C GLU A 206 -31.34 1.98 -4.61
N LYS A 207 -30.97 1.44 -3.44
CA LYS A 207 -31.41 1.92 -2.10
C LYS A 207 -30.86 1.02 -0.98
N HIS A 208 -29.56 1.12 -0.70
CA HIS A 208 -29.05 0.82 0.65
C HIS A 208 -27.65 1.40 0.85
N ASP A 209 -27.48 2.71 0.60
CA ASP A 209 -26.28 3.45 1.02
C ASP A 209 -26.75 4.79 1.61
N ALA A 210 -27.47 4.72 2.72
CA ALA A 210 -27.72 5.85 3.59
C ALA A 210 -27.95 5.33 5.02
N GLU A 211 -26.93 5.57 5.85
CA GLU A 211 -26.93 5.56 7.31
C GLU A 211 -26.86 4.19 8.00
N GLU A 212 -25.63 3.78 8.30
CA GLU A 212 -25.29 3.15 9.58
C GLU A 212 -23.89 3.64 10.01
N ASP A 213 -23.93 4.53 10.99
CA ASP A 213 -22.99 4.83 12.07
C ASP A 213 -21.48 5.08 11.82
N ASN A 214 -21.11 6.33 12.08
CA ASN A 214 -19.87 6.66 12.78
C ASN A 214 -19.97 6.13 14.22
N GLU A 215 -18.82 5.82 14.84
CA GLU A 215 -18.59 5.13 16.14
C GLU A 215 -18.34 3.63 15.88
N ASP A 216 -17.14 3.04 15.97
CA ASP A 216 -16.00 3.26 16.84
C ASP A 216 -14.68 2.85 16.13
N ASP A 217 -13.77 3.80 15.92
CA ASP A 217 -12.35 3.55 15.66
C ASP A 217 -11.57 3.88 16.95
N GLU A 218 -11.75 3.08 18.01
CA GLU A 218 -10.78 2.98 19.11
C GLU A 218 -10.73 1.54 19.64
N ASP A 219 -9.86 0.72 19.02
CA ASP A 219 -9.28 -0.46 19.65
C ASP A 219 -7.84 -0.66 19.10
N ASP A 220 -7.02 0.38 19.21
CA ASP A 220 -5.56 0.23 19.32
C ASP A 220 -5.25 -0.09 20.79
N LEU A 221 -5.60 -1.32 21.22
CA LEU A 221 -5.08 -1.87 22.46
C LEU A 221 -3.62 -2.25 22.24
N ASP A 222 -2.79 -1.30 22.65
CA ASP A 222 -1.38 -1.33 23.01
C ASP A 222 -0.95 -2.68 23.61
N ASP A 223 -0.66 -3.68 22.75
CA ASP A 223 -0.06 -4.96 23.16
C ASP A 223 1.48 -4.87 23.28
N GLU A 224 2.02 -3.66 23.42
CA GLU A 224 3.42 -3.39 23.75
C GLU A 224 3.62 -3.20 25.27
N LYS A 225 3.15 -4.15 26.11
CA LYS A 225 3.61 -4.16 27.52
C LYS A 225 3.54 -5.48 28.30
N LEU A 226 3.57 -6.65 27.66
CA LEU A 226 3.62 -7.92 28.39
C LEU A 226 4.98 -8.65 28.34
N ASP A 227 5.91 -8.24 27.47
CA ASP A 227 7.19 -8.95 27.34
C ASP A 227 8.33 -8.39 28.24
N ASP A 228 8.12 -7.29 28.96
CA ASP A 228 9.13 -6.69 29.86
C ASP A 228 8.96 -7.08 31.35
N MET A 229 7.90 -7.82 31.72
CA MET A 229 7.67 -8.23 33.11
C MET A 229 8.20 -9.66 33.44
N VAL A 230 8.68 -10.42 32.44
CA VAL A 230 9.13 -11.80 32.64
C VAL A 230 10.66 -11.94 32.86
N LEU A 231 11.41 -10.83 32.93
CA LEU A 231 12.88 -10.87 33.11
C LEU A 231 13.40 -10.27 34.43
N MET A 232 12.55 -10.15 35.46
CA MET A 232 12.96 -9.72 36.80
C MET A 232 12.77 -10.78 37.91
N SER A 233 12.44 -12.02 37.55
CA SER A 233 12.34 -13.13 38.50
C SER A 233 13.03 -14.38 37.97
N ASP A 234 14.37 -14.36 37.97
CA ASP A 234 15.29 -15.46 38.34
C ASP A 234 16.75 -14.99 38.23
#